data_AF-A0A0H3B613-F1
#
_entry.id   AF-A0A0H3B613-F1
#
_cell.length_a   1.000
_cell.length_b   1.000
_cell.length_c   1.000
_cell.angle_alpha   90.00
_cell.angle_beta   90.00
_cell.angle_gamma   90.00
#
_symmetry.space_group_name_H-M   'P 1'
#
loop_
_entity.id
_entity.type
_entity.pdbx_description
1 polymer ?
#
loop_
_entity_poly.entity_id
_entity_poly.type
_entity_poly.pdbx_seq_one_letter_code
_entity_poly.pdbx_strand_id
1 'polypeptide(L)'
;MEFTVSDFGTIVSIVAIIASYFSGVRAGKVNEKRKEFNVLAEPVLIALEEHCELFNVKALPHMYDPYFPNKEMASIRRRVSERGLRKLDETFNRYLALLAEIKKDPSPDMFPRKDQPEWIDRYQEAFVIAKELMKIFKLR
;
A
#
# COMPACT_ATOMS: atom_id res chain seq x y z
N MET A 1 -1.00 24.87 54.54
CA MET A 1 -0.06 24.09 53.72
C MET A 1 0.21 24.94 52.49
N GLU A 2 1.27 25.75 52.52
CA GLU A 2 1.62 26.63 51.40
C GLU A 2 2.51 25.86 50.44
N PHE A 3 1.99 25.57 49.24
CA PHE A 3 2.81 25.03 48.16
C PHE A 3 3.67 26.17 47.59
N THR A 4 4.98 26.02 47.63
CA THR A 4 5.89 27.04 47.07
C THR A 4 5.99 26.87 45.56
N VAL A 5 6.34 27.94 44.83
CA VAL A 5 6.58 27.90 43.37
C VAL A 5 7.63 26.83 42.99
N SER A 6 8.58 26.56 43.90
CA SER A 6 9.57 25.50 43.76
C SER A 6 8.94 24.09 43.73
N ASP A 7 7.92 23.85 44.56
CA ASP A 7 7.23 22.55 44.61
C ASP A 7 6.46 22.29 43.31
N PHE A 8 5.85 23.32 42.72
CA PHE A 8 5.21 23.25 41.41
C PHE A 8 6.21 22.94 40.29
N GLY A 9 7.39 23.58 40.30
CA GLY A 9 8.44 23.31 39.32
C GLY A 9 8.94 21.87 39.36
N THR A 10 9.14 21.32 40.56
CA THR A 10 9.56 19.92 40.75
C THR A 10 8.48 18.94 40.28
N ILE A 11 7.21 19.17 40.61
CA ILE A 11 6.09 18.32 40.16
C ILE A 11 5.96 18.32 38.64
N VAL A 12 6.01 19.50 38.00
CA VAL A 12 5.92 19.61 36.53
C VAL A 12 7.09 18.90 35.85
N SER A 13 8.30 19.00 36.40
CA SER A 13 9.49 18.34 35.87
C SER A 13 9.39 16.80 35.95
N ILE A 14 8.91 16.27 37.08
CA ILE A 14 8.69 14.82 37.25
C ILE A 14 7.64 14.31 36.25
N VAL A 15 6.53 15.03 36.11
CA VAL A 15 5.47 14.68 35.14
C VAL A 15 6.00 14.73 33.70
N ALA A 16 6.82 15.73 33.36
CA ALA A 16 7.41 15.87 32.04
C ALA A 16 8.39 14.74 31.69
N ILE A 17 9.20 14.28 32.65
CA ILE A 17 10.14 13.15 32.47
C ILE A 17 9.36 11.85 32.22
N ILE A 18 8.32 11.59 33.03
CA ILE A 18 7.47 10.41 32.86
C ILE A 18 6.75 10.45 31.50
N ALA A 19 6.16 11.60 31.15
CA ALA A 19 5.48 11.79 29.86
C ALA A 19 6.43 11.61 28.66
N SER A 20 7.67 12.11 28.76
CA SER A 20 8.70 11.96 27.72
C SER A 20 9.14 10.51 27.57
N TYR A 21 9.30 9.78 28.67
CA TYR A 21 9.63 8.36 28.65
C TYR A 21 8.52 7.53 27.99
N PHE A 22 7.26 7.73 28.39
CA PHE A 22 6.12 7.04 27.77
C PHE A 22 5.95 7.41 26.30
N SER A 23 6.18 8.68 25.94
CA SER A 23 6.13 9.14 24.55
C SER A 23 7.24 8.51 23.71
N GLY A 24 8.47 8.41 24.24
CA GLY A 24 9.60 7.76 23.58
C GLY A 24 9.41 6.26 23.39
N VAL A 25 8.94 5.54 24.42
CA VAL A 25 8.64 4.10 24.34
C VAL A 25 7.50 3.83 23.34
N ARG A 26 6.46 4.66 23.35
CA ARG A 26 5.35 4.55 22.39
C ARG A 26 5.82 4.85 20.97
N ALA A 27 6.64 5.89 20.78
CA ALA A 27 7.22 6.23 19.49
C ALA A 27 8.11 5.11 18.95
N GLY A 28 8.95 4.50 19.80
CA GLY A 28 9.78 3.35 19.45
C GLY A 28 8.95 2.15 18.97
N LYS A 29 7.93 1.75 19.73
CA LYS A 29 7.03 0.64 19.35
C LYS A 29 6.24 0.91 18.06
N VAL A 30 5.82 2.16 17.84
CA VAL A 30 5.14 2.54 16.60
C VAL A 30 6.11 2.48 15.42
N ASN A 31 7.35 2.94 15.59
CA ASN A 31 8.37 2.92 14.54
C ASN A 31 8.76 1.48 14.16
N GLU A 32 8.89 0.58 15.14
CA GLU A 32 9.17 -0.84 14.90
C GLU A 32 8.06 -1.51 14.09
N LYS A 33 6.79 -1.28 14.45
CA LYS A 33 5.63 -1.76 13.67
C LYS A 33 5.59 -1.19 12.25
N ARG A 34 6.03 0.06 12.05
CA ARG A 34 6.14 0.67 10.71
C ARG A 34 7.24 -0.01 9.89
N LYS A 35 8.42 -0.24 10.48
CA LYS A 35 9.51 -0.97 9.82
C LYS A 35 9.07 -2.37 9.41
N GLU A 36 8.43 -3.12 10.32
CA GLU A 36 7.90 -4.44 9.99
C GLU A 36 6.86 -4.40 8.87
N PHE A 37 5.98 -3.40 8.88
CA PHE A 37 4.99 -3.23 7.81
C PHE A 37 5.66 -2.91 6.47
N ASN A 38 6.65 -2.01 6.48
CA ASN A 38 7.36 -1.60 5.27
C ASN A 38 8.16 -2.77 4.66
N VAL A 39 8.77 -3.62 5.50
CA VAL A 39 9.43 -4.85 5.03
C VAL A 39 8.46 -5.78 4.29
N LEU A 40 7.19 -5.84 4.70
CA LEU A 40 6.17 -6.62 4.00
C LEU A 40 5.63 -5.89 2.76
N ALA A 41 5.53 -4.57 2.82
CA ALA A 41 4.97 -3.76 1.75
C ALA A 41 5.94 -3.58 0.56
N GLU A 42 7.25 -3.54 0.81
CA GLU A 42 8.26 -3.26 -0.20
C GLU A 42 8.20 -4.22 -1.41
N PRO A 43 8.13 -5.55 -1.23
CA PRO A 43 8.03 -6.45 -2.37
C PRO A 43 6.76 -6.21 -3.19
N VAL A 44 5.63 -5.93 -2.51
CA VAL A 44 4.35 -5.65 -3.17
C VAL A 44 4.43 -4.35 -3.96
N LEU A 45 5.10 -3.33 -3.43
CA LEU A 45 5.32 -2.06 -4.11
C LEU A 45 6.17 -2.24 -5.36
N ILE A 46 7.28 -2.99 -5.28
CA ILE A 46 8.14 -3.29 -6.43
C ILE A 46 7.34 -3.97 -7.54
N ALA A 47 6.58 -5.00 -7.22
CA ALA A 47 5.75 -5.71 -8.20
C ALA A 47 4.71 -4.77 -8.85
N LEU A 48 4.10 -3.87 -8.08
CA LEU A 48 3.14 -2.88 -8.62
C LEU A 48 3.82 -1.81 -9.48
N GLU A 49 5.06 -1.45 -9.19
CA GLU A 49 5.87 -0.54 -10.00
C GLU A 49 6.21 -1.18 -11.36
N GLU A 50 6.65 -2.43 -11.36
CA GLU A 50 6.87 -3.21 -12.59
C GLU A 50 5.59 -3.32 -13.42
N HIS A 51 4.44 -3.59 -12.80
CA HIS A 51 3.16 -3.60 -13.49
C HIS A 51 2.84 -2.24 -14.14
N CYS A 52 3.14 -1.13 -13.45
CA CYS A 52 2.97 0.22 -14.02
C CYS A 52 3.84 0.43 -15.26
N GLU A 53 5.09 -0.04 -15.25
CA GLU A 53 5.98 0.04 -16.41
C GLU A 53 5.46 -0.79 -17.59
N LEU A 54 4.95 -1.99 -17.32
CA LEU A 54 4.33 -2.85 -18.32
C LEU A 54 3.09 -2.19 -18.95
N PHE A 55 2.26 -1.53 -18.15
CA PHE A 55 1.08 -0.83 -18.68
C PHE A 55 1.46 0.33 -19.60
N ASN A 56 2.55 1.05 -19.33
CA ASN A 56 3.02 2.13 -20.21
C ASN A 56 3.40 1.64 -21.61
N VAL A 57 3.88 0.40 -21.71
CA VAL A 57 4.19 -0.25 -23.00
C VAL A 57 3.06 -1.15 -23.49
N LYS A 58 1.86 -1.02 -22.89
CA LYS A 58 0.66 -1.82 -23.18
C LYS A 58 0.88 -3.33 -23.09
N ALA A 59 1.80 -3.76 -22.23
CA ALA A 59 2.04 -5.15 -21.90
C ALA A 59 1.22 -5.57 -20.67
N LEU A 60 0.77 -6.82 -20.66
CA LEU A 60 0.02 -7.38 -19.54
C LEU A 60 0.99 -8.01 -18.54
N PRO A 61 0.99 -7.62 -17.26
CA PRO A 61 1.70 -8.36 -16.23
C PRO A 61 1.12 -9.77 -16.07
N HIS A 62 2.00 -10.75 -15.83
CA HIS A 62 1.55 -12.09 -15.52
C HIS A 62 0.88 -12.08 -14.13
N MET A 63 -0.45 -12.14 -14.08
CA MET A 63 -1.18 -12.04 -12.80
C MET A 63 -1.00 -13.28 -11.90
N TYR A 64 -0.59 -14.40 -12.50
CA TYR A 64 -0.15 -15.61 -11.82
C TYR A 64 1.36 -15.75 -11.88
N ASP A 65 2.06 -14.64 -12.05
CA ASP A 65 3.51 -14.66 -11.97
C ASP A 65 3.88 -15.25 -10.60
N PRO A 66 4.64 -16.37 -10.54
CA PRO A 66 5.22 -16.84 -9.29
C PRO A 66 5.99 -15.74 -8.55
N TYR A 67 6.37 -14.65 -9.22
CA TYR A 67 7.04 -13.49 -8.64
C TYR A 67 6.11 -12.49 -7.94
N PHE A 68 4.77 -12.54 -8.08
CA PHE A 68 3.91 -11.64 -7.30
C PHE A 68 3.94 -12.05 -5.80
N PRO A 69 4.24 -11.12 -4.87
CA PRO A 69 4.46 -11.40 -3.44
C PRO A 69 3.15 -11.63 -2.68
N ASN A 70 2.49 -12.75 -3.00
CA ASN A 70 1.19 -13.14 -2.45
C ASN A 70 1.25 -13.43 -0.93
N LYS A 71 2.38 -13.93 -0.43
CA LYS A 71 2.57 -14.22 1.00
C LYS A 71 2.64 -12.92 1.82
N GLU A 72 3.31 -11.92 1.27
CA GLU A 72 3.46 -10.59 1.83
C GLU A 72 2.11 -9.87 1.80
N MET A 73 1.39 -9.92 0.68
CA MET A 73 0.02 -9.39 0.57
C MET A 73 -0.92 -9.99 1.61
N ALA A 74 -0.89 -11.32 1.81
CA ALA A 74 -1.69 -11.99 2.83
C ALA A 74 -1.29 -11.57 4.26
N SER A 75 0.01 -11.35 4.49
CA SER A 75 0.53 -10.88 5.78
C SER A 75 0.11 -9.43 6.07
N ILE A 76 0.10 -8.56 5.05
CA ILE A 76 -0.39 -7.18 5.16
C ILE A 76 -1.88 -7.17 5.51
N ARG A 77 -2.70 -7.98 4.82
CA ARG A 77 -4.15 -8.09 5.09
C ARG A 77 -4.47 -8.41 6.55
N ARG A 78 -3.64 -9.21 7.22
CA ARG A 78 -3.78 -9.55 8.65
C ARG A 78 -3.39 -8.42 9.61
N ARG A 79 -2.59 -7.45 9.14
CA ARG A 79 -1.98 -6.39 9.96
C ARG A 79 -2.62 -5.00 9.76
N VAL A 80 -3.41 -4.81 8.71
CA VAL A 80 -4.16 -3.57 8.48
C VAL A 80 -5.41 -3.51 9.37
N SER A 81 -5.89 -2.30 9.65
CA SER A 81 -7.18 -2.12 10.33
C SER A 81 -8.31 -2.59 9.43
N GLU A 82 -9.47 -2.91 9.98
CA GLU A 82 -10.63 -3.38 9.20
C GLU A 82 -11.05 -2.40 8.09
N ARG A 83 -11.01 -1.08 8.36
CA ARG A 83 -11.25 -0.05 7.35
C ARG A 83 -10.16 -0.06 6.26
N GLY A 84 -8.91 -0.29 6.65
CA GLY A 84 -7.79 -0.42 5.72
C GLY A 84 -7.91 -1.69 4.86
N LEU A 85 -8.36 -2.79 5.46
CA LEU A 85 -8.61 -4.07 4.78
C LEU A 85 -9.70 -3.93 3.72
N ARG A 86 -10.84 -3.30 4.07
CA ARG A 86 -11.92 -3.05 3.11
C ARG A 86 -11.43 -2.26 1.90
N LYS A 87 -10.73 -1.15 2.14
CA LYS A 87 -10.17 -0.32 1.06
C LYS A 87 -9.16 -1.11 0.22
N LEU A 88 -8.28 -1.87 0.87
CA LEU A 88 -7.29 -2.71 0.17
C LEU A 88 -7.98 -3.76 -0.71
N ASP A 89 -8.97 -4.47 -0.18
CA ASP A 89 -9.68 -5.53 -0.90
C ASP A 89 -10.50 -4.97 -2.05
N GLU A 90 -11.21 -3.86 -1.85
CA GLU A 90 -11.95 -3.16 -2.90
C GLU A 90 -11.03 -2.72 -4.05
N THR A 91 -9.95 -2.02 -3.74
CA THR A 91 -9.00 -1.56 -4.77
C THR A 91 -8.31 -2.74 -5.45
N PHE A 92 -7.93 -3.78 -4.71
CA PHE A 92 -7.24 -4.94 -5.27
C PHE A 92 -8.17 -5.78 -6.15
N ASN A 93 -9.44 -5.98 -5.77
CA ASN A 93 -10.39 -6.69 -6.61
C ASN A 93 -10.70 -5.94 -7.91
N ARG A 94 -10.81 -4.60 -7.86
CA ARG A 94 -10.92 -3.77 -9.07
C ARG A 94 -9.70 -3.92 -9.98
N TYR A 95 -8.51 -3.94 -9.39
CA TYR A 95 -7.27 -4.18 -10.12
C TYR A 95 -7.27 -5.54 -10.83
N LEU A 96 -7.62 -6.61 -10.13
CA LEU A 96 -7.70 -7.96 -10.72
C LEU A 96 -8.76 -8.05 -11.83
N ALA A 97 -9.91 -7.39 -11.65
CA ALA A 97 -10.97 -7.35 -12.65
C ALA A 97 -10.49 -6.67 -13.95
N LEU A 98 -9.84 -5.51 -13.85
CA LEU A 98 -9.27 -4.81 -14.99
C LEU A 98 -8.23 -5.65 -15.73
N LEU A 99 -7.33 -6.30 -14.99
CA LEU A 99 -6.35 -7.18 -15.62
C LEU A 99 -7.00 -8.35 -16.36
N ALA A 100 -8.10 -8.91 -15.83
CA ALA A 100 -8.85 -9.97 -16.49
C ALA A 100 -9.54 -9.46 -17.77
N GLU A 101 -9.95 -8.20 -17.82
CA GLU A 101 -10.51 -7.56 -19.02
C GLU A 101 -9.43 -7.29 -20.07
N ILE A 102 -8.28 -6.73 -19.68
CA ILE A 102 -7.13 -6.52 -20.57
C ILE A 102 -6.67 -7.86 -21.16
N LYS A 103 -6.69 -8.94 -20.38
CA LYS A 103 -6.36 -10.27 -20.88
C LYS A 103 -7.33 -10.76 -21.98
N LYS A 104 -8.61 -10.38 -21.89
CA LYS A 104 -9.62 -10.76 -22.90
C LYS A 104 -9.48 -9.94 -24.17
N ASP A 105 -9.11 -8.67 -24.05
CA ASP A 105 -8.95 -7.74 -25.17
C ASP A 105 -7.60 -6.96 -25.07
N PRO A 106 -6.47 -7.65 -25.32
CA PRO A 106 -5.15 -7.04 -25.22
C PRO A 106 -4.91 -6.03 -26.35
N SER A 107 -3.89 -5.18 -26.20
CA SER A 107 -3.53 -4.18 -27.22
C SER A 107 -3.44 -4.79 -28.64
N PRO A 108 -4.07 -4.17 -29.66
CA PRO A 108 -3.97 -4.59 -31.05
C PRO A 108 -2.54 -4.59 -31.57
N ASP A 109 -1.67 -3.74 -31.01
CA ASP A 109 -0.25 -3.69 -31.39
C ASP A 109 0.47 -5.02 -31.08
N MET A 110 -0.02 -5.77 -30.08
CA MET A 110 0.46 -7.13 -29.79
C MET A 110 -0.26 -8.21 -30.61
N PHE A 111 -1.49 -7.95 -31.05
CA PHE A 111 -2.32 -8.89 -31.82
C PHE A 111 -3.21 -8.15 -32.82
N PRO A 112 -2.69 -7.77 -34.00
CA PRO A 112 -3.45 -6.94 -34.94
C PRO A 112 -4.65 -7.70 -35.49
N ARG A 113 -5.87 -7.22 -35.21
CA ARG A 113 -7.12 -7.77 -35.75
C ARG A 113 -7.73 -6.76 -36.73
N LYS A 114 -8.09 -7.24 -37.92
CA LYS A 114 -8.62 -6.39 -39.00
C LYS A 114 -10.06 -5.91 -38.78
N ASP A 115 -10.81 -6.54 -37.87
CA ASP A 115 -12.27 -6.45 -37.84
C ASP A 115 -12.86 -6.11 -36.44
N GLN A 116 -12.08 -5.52 -35.54
CA GLN A 116 -12.57 -5.20 -34.19
C GLN A 116 -13.23 -3.81 -34.11
N PRO A 117 -14.27 -3.65 -33.26
CA PRO A 117 -14.80 -2.35 -32.88
C PRO A 117 -13.72 -1.48 -32.21
N GLU A 118 -14.00 -0.19 -32.02
CA GLU A 118 -13.11 0.77 -31.36
C GLU A 118 -12.48 0.17 -30.09
N TRP A 119 -11.17 -0.07 -30.14
CA TRP A 119 -10.44 -0.69 -29.04
C TRP A 119 -10.37 0.27 -27.85
N ILE A 120 -10.74 -0.22 -26.67
CA ILE A 120 -10.76 0.59 -25.45
C ILE A 120 -9.46 0.37 -24.68
N ASP A 121 -8.65 1.42 -24.56
CA ASP A 121 -7.42 1.37 -23.79
C ASP A 121 -7.70 1.31 -22.28
N ARG A 122 -7.73 0.10 -21.73
CA ARG A 122 -7.87 -0.14 -20.28
C ARG A 122 -6.53 -0.16 -19.53
N TYR A 123 -5.40 -0.07 -20.22
CA TYR A 123 -4.08 -0.08 -19.57
C TYR A 123 -3.87 1.17 -18.73
N GLN A 124 -4.35 2.32 -19.20
CA GLN A 124 -4.30 3.56 -18.44
C GLN A 124 -5.12 3.48 -17.15
N GLU A 125 -6.29 2.83 -17.18
CA GLU A 125 -7.10 2.63 -15.98
C GLU A 125 -6.39 1.67 -15.00
N ALA A 126 -5.82 0.57 -15.50
CA ALA A 126 -5.04 -0.35 -14.68
C ALA A 126 -3.83 0.32 -14.02
N PHE A 127 -3.14 1.22 -14.73
CA PHE A 127 -2.06 2.04 -14.19
C PHE A 127 -2.53 2.91 -13.02
N VAL A 128 -3.65 3.60 -13.19
CA VAL A 128 -4.22 4.45 -12.13
C VAL A 128 -4.56 3.62 -10.89
N ILE A 129 -5.22 2.47 -11.06
CA ILE A 129 -5.57 1.60 -9.93
C ILE A 129 -4.30 1.01 -9.27
N ALA A 130 -3.28 0.63 -10.02
CA ALA A 130 -2.01 0.17 -9.46
C ALA A 130 -1.35 1.26 -8.60
N LYS A 131 -1.36 2.53 -9.06
CA LYS A 131 -0.88 3.67 -8.25
C LYS A 131 -1.74 3.92 -7.01
N GLU A 132 -3.05 3.70 -7.08
CA GLU A 132 -3.92 3.75 -5.89
C GLU A 132 -3.57 2.67 -4.87
N LEU A 133 -3.32 1.45 -5.31
CA LEU A 133 -2.84 0.36 -4.45
C LEU A 133 -1.52 0.73 -3.78
N MET A 134 -0.55 1.24 -4.54
CA MET A 134 0.73 1.68 -4.00
C MET A 134 0.57 2.75 -2.90
N LYS A 135 -0.37 3.69 -3.05
CA LYS A 135 -0.67 4.70 -2.02
C LYS A 135 -1.19 4.07 -0.74
N ILE A 136 -1.94 2.97 -0.81
CA ILE A 136 -2.41 2.25 0.38
C ILE A 136 -1.23 1.68 1.17
N PHE A 137 -0.20 1.20 0.46
CA PHE A 137 1.02 0.63 1.08
C PHE A 137 2.01 1.69 1.58
N LYS A 138 2.11 2.87 0.94
CA LYS A 138 3.02 3.97 1.36
C LYS A 138 2.57 4.75 2.61
N LEU A 139 1.41 4.45 3.19
CA LEU A 139 0.73 5.31 4.17
C LEU A 139 1.24 5.26 5.63
N ARG A 140 2.46 4.79 5.95
CA ARG A 140 2.92 4.70 7.36
C ARG A 140 4.39 4.97 7.63
#